data_AF-A0A819ZRV9-F1
#
_entry.id   AF-A0A819ZRV9-F1
#
_cell.length_a   1.000
_cell.length_b   1.000
_cell.length_c   1.000
_cell.angle_alpha   90.00
_cell.angle_beta   90.00
_cell.angle_gamma   90.00
#
_symmetry.space_group_name_H-M   'P 1'
#
loop_
_entity.id
_entity.type
_entity.pdbx_description
1 polymer ?
#
loop_
_entity_poly.entity_id
_entity_poly.type
_entity_poly.pdbx_seq_one_letter_code
_entity_poly.pdbx_strand_id
1 'polypeptide(L)'
;MPADVEFVNKLQEAIQLVATQNDNPSVQLATIAPGASFSHQLPDGWSGNFRHNGGEGITLFEISVKANDGNVYYDLSVIDGFNVPMKLQAPDGTYLEALNGQAPDAYLFPTDDTKTHGGPEGKFVLTFEY
;
A
#
# COMPACT_ATOMS: atom_id res chain seq x y z
N MET A 1 11.82 4.38 14.49
CA MET A 1 10.91 5.45 13.99
C MET A 1 9.57 4.78 13.79
N PRO A 2 8.44 5.40 14.14
CA PRO A 2 7.14 4.79 13.89
C PRO A 2 6.96 4.53 12.39
N ALA A 3 6.11 3.57 12.05
CA ALA A 3 5.73 3.33 10.66
C ALA A 3 5.03 4.57 10.06
N ASP A 4 5.48 4.99 8.89
CA ASP A 4 4.91 6.11 8.11
C ASP A 4 4.87 5.70 6.64
N VAL A 5 3.80 6.05 5.95
CA VAL A 5 3.66 5.79 4.51
C VAL A 5 3.58 7.13 3.79
N GLU A 6 4.54 7.39 2.92
CA GLU A 6 4.46 8.46 1.94
C GLU A 6 3.85 7.92 0.65
N PHE A 7 2.68 8.45 0.31
CA PHE A 7 1.97 8.20 -0.94
C PHE A 7 2.39 9.26 -1.97
N VAL A 8 2.96 8.83 -3.09
CA VAL A 8 3.43 9.72 -4.16
C VAL A 8 2.62 9.45 -5.41
N ASN A 9 1.90 10.47 -5.89
CA ASN A 9 1.15 10.35 -7.14
C ASN A 9 1.97 10.88 -8.32
N LYS A 10 2.43 10.00 -9.20
CA LYS A 10 3.07 10.39 -10.48
C LYS A 10 2.16 10.18 -11.69
N LEU A 11 0.92 9.73 -11.48
CA LEU A 11 -0.07 9.66 -12.55
C LEU A 11 -0.53 11.06 -12.95
N GLN A 12 -1.18 11.16 -14.12
CA GLN A 12 -1.77 12.40 -14.60
C GLN A 12 -3.17 12.68 -14.05
N GLU A 13 -3.73 11.74 -13.30
CA GLU A 13 -5.03 11.85 -12.62
C GLU A 13 -4.85 11.88 -11.11
N ALA A 14 -5.88 12.35 -10.39
CA ALA A 14 -5.84 12.44 -8.94
C ALA A 14 -6.10 11.08 -8.29
N ILE A 15 -5.31 10.73 -7.27
CA ILE A 15 -5.56 9.55 -6.44
C ILE A 15 -6.54 9.91 -5.31
N GLN A 16 -7.73 9.31 -5.33
CA GLN A 16 -8.61 9.24 -4.17
C GLN A 16 -8.08 8.17 -3.21
N LEU A 17 -7.21 8.57 -2.27
CA LEU A 17 -6.56 7.66 -1.34
C LEU A 17 -7.54 7.22 -0.25
N VAL A 18 -7.82 5.93 -0.18
CA VAL A 18 -8.68 5.31 0.83
C VAL A 18 -7.84 4.36 1.68
N ALA A 19 -8.09 4.39 2.99
CA ALA A 19 -7.60 3.40 3.93
C ALA A 19 -8.75 2.56 4.46
N THR A 20 -8.52 1.27 4.69
CA THR A 20 -9.43 0.38 5.41
C THR A 20 -8.64 -0.33 6.49
N GLN A 21 -8.81 0.12 7.73
CA GLN A 21 -8.29 -0.61 8.88
C GLN A 21 -9.20 -1.83 9.12
N ASN A 22 -8.61 -2.97 9.48
CA ASN A 22 -9.37 -4.17 9.78
C ASN A 22 -10.48 -3.89 10.80
N ASP A 23 -11.63 -4.52 10.58
CA ASP A 23 -12.86 -4.36 11.38
C ASP A 23 -13.46 -2.93 11.41
N ASN A 24 -12.96 -2.02 10.58
CA ASN A 24 -13.44 -0.64 10.49
C ASN A 24 -13.95 -0.29 9.09
N PRO A 25 -14.87 0.67 8.96
CA PRO A 25 -15.26 1.20 7.66
C PRO A 25 -14.08 1.83 6.91
N SER A 26 -14.11 1.77 5.57
CA SER A 26 -13.17 2.50 4.73
C SER A 26 -13.31 4.01 4.91
N VAL A 27 -12.17 4.72 4.97
CA VAL A 27 -12.11 6.18 5.09
C VAL A 27 -11.25 6.74 3.96
N GLN A 28 -11.75 7.78 3.28
CA GLN A 28 -10.93 8.56 2.35
C GLN A 28 -10.00 9.47 3.16
N LEU A 29 -8.70 9.25 3.05
CA LEU A 29 -7.70 10.03 3.77
C LEU A 29 -7.35 11.32 3.03
N ALA A 30 -7.25 11.25 1.70
CA ALA A 30 -6.82 12.37 0.88
C ALA A 30 -7.29 12.24 -0.58
N THR A 31 -7.25 13.36 -1.29
CA THR A 31 -7.19 13.40 -2.75
C THR A 31 -5.81 13.93 -3.14
N ILE A 32 -4.96 13.08 -3.70
CA ILE A 32 -3.58 13.43 -4.05
C ILE A 32 -3.55 13.87 -5.51
N ALA A 33 -3.32 15.16 -5.75
CA ALA A 33 -3.21 15.71 -7.11
C ALA A 33 -2.02 15.09 -7.88
N PRO A 34 -2.04 15.13 -9.23
CA PRO A 34 -0.89 14.74 -10.06
C PRO A 34 0.40 15.44 -9.61
N GLY A 35 1.46 14.66 -9.42
CA GLY A 35 2.78 15.14 -8.98
C GLY A 35 2.88 15.49 -7.49
N ALA A 36 1.82 15.32 -6.70
CA ALA A 36 1.83 15.60 -5.27
C ALA A 36 2.08 14.34 -4.42
N SER A 37 2.40 14.56 -3.14
CA SER A 37 2.55 13.51 -2.13
C SER A 37 1.65 13.77 -0.91
N PHE A 38 1.35 12.71 -0.17
CA PHE A 38 0.65 12.74 1.11
C PHE A 38 1.32 11.74 2.07
N SER A 39 1.52 12.08 3.35
CA SER A 39 2.11 11.18 4.34
C SER A 39 1.08 10.81 5.41
N HIS A 40 1.11 9.55 5.85
CA HIS A 40 0.24 9.04 6.89
C HIS A 40 1.02 8.17 7.87
N GLN A 41 1.09 8.61 9.12
CA GLN A 41 1.67 7.82 10.21
C GLN A 41 0.72 6.71 10.62
N LEU A 42 1.28 5.50 10.80
CA LEU A 42 0.54 4.34 11.27
C LEU A 42 0.85 4.13 12.75
N PRO A 43 -0.17 4.09 13.63
CA PRO A 43 0.06 3.75 15.03
C PRO A 43 0.47 2.29 15.20
N ASP A 44 1.14 1.97 16.30
CA ASP A 44 1.38 0.60 16.74
C ASP A 44 0.08 -0.21 16.74
N GLY A 45 0.14 -1.43 16.18
CA GLY A 45 -1.02 -2.31 16.08
C GLY A 45 -1.96 -2.02 14.91
N TRP A 46 -1.67 -1.01 14.07
CA TRP A 46 -2.46 -0.76 12.86
C TRP A 46 -2.32 -1.90 11.86
N SER A 47 -3.45 -2.35 11.29
CA SER A 47 -3.48 -3.40 10.27
C SER A 47 -4.64 -3.12 9.31
N GLY A 48 -4.36 -3.18 8.01
CA GLY A 48 -5.33 -2.85 6.97
C GLY A 48 -4.70 -2.64 5.61
N ASN A 49 -5.42 -1.96 4.72
CA ASN A 49 -4.97 -1.66 3.36
C ASN A 49 -5.15 -0.20 2.95
N PHE A 50 -4.39 0.18 1.93
CA PHE A 50 -4.49 1.44 1.19
C PHE A 50 -4.77 1.18 -0.29
N ARG A 51 -5.59 2.04 -0.90
CA ARG A 51 -5.97 1.90 -2.31
C ARG A 51 -6.41 3.22 -2.96
N HIS A 52 -6.47 3.21 -4.28
CA HIS A 52 -7.20 4.20 -5.06
C HIS A 52 -8.68 3.81 -5.17
N ASN A 53 -9.59 4.75 -4.86
CA ASN A 53 -11.04 4.57 -5.03
C ASN A 53 -11.54 5.13 -6.37
N GLY A 54 -11.13 4.48 -7.47
CA GLY A 54 -11.54 4.81 -8.84
C GLY A 54 -11.20 3.68 -9.82
N GLY A 55 -11.83 3.71 -11.00
CA GLY A 55 -11.66 2.68 -12.03
C GLY A 55 -12.37 1.35 -11.73
N GLU A 56 -12.07 0.34 -12.55
CA GLU A 56 -12.49 -1.05 -12.32
C GLU A 56 -11.34 -1.84 -11.67
N GLY A 57 -11.64 -2.68 -10.68
CA GLY A 57 -10.64 -3.43 -9.90
C GLY A 57 -10.02 -2.62 -8.75
N ILE A 58 -9.28 -3.30 -7.88
CA ILE A 58 -8.67 -2.70 -6.70
C ILE A 58 -7.26 -3.26 -6.48
N THR A 59 -6.24 -2.47 -6.81
CA THR A 59 -4.87 -2.71 -6.39
C THR A 59 -4.71 -2.24 -4.94
N LEU A 60 -4.21 -3.12 -4.07
CA LEU A 60 -4.04 -2.88 -2.64
C LEU A 60 -2.56 -2.81 -2.26
N PHE A 61 -2.24 -1.91 -1.34
CA PHE A 61 -1.08 -2.03 -0.45
C PHE A 61 -1.59 -2.48 0.92
N GLU A 62 -1.23 -3.68 1.35
CA GLU A 62 -1.62 -4.25 2.64
C GLU A 62 -0.46 -4.11 3.63
N ILE A 63 -0.74 -3.69 4.85
CA ILE A 63 0.30 -3.48 5.88
C ILE A 63 -0.23 -3.73 7.28
N SER A 64 0.60 -4.36 8.10
CA SER A 64 0.33 -4.70 9.50
C SER A 64 1.53 -4.35 10.38
N VAL A 65 1.38 -3.31 11.20
CA VAL A 65 2.33 -2.89 12.23
C VAL A 65 2.08 -3.70 13.49
N LYS A 66 3.01 -4.58 13.89
CA LYS A 66 2.83 -5.40 15.09
C LYS A 66 3.10 -4.58 16.35
N ALA A 67 2.12 -4.55 17.25
CA ALA A 67 2.22 -3.79 18.49
C ALA A 67 3.39 -4.27 19.37
N ASN A 68 4.24 -3.34 19.80
CA ASN A 68 5.37 -3.58 20.71
C ASN A 68 6.43 -4.59 20.20
N ASP A 69 6.45 -4.89 18.89
CA ASP A 69 7.33 -5.89 18.30
C ASP A 69 8.32 -5.28 17.27
N GLY A 70 8.10 -4.03 16.84
CA GLY A 70 8.96 -3.34 15.87
C GLY A 70 8.93 -3.92 14.45
N ASN A 71 8.09 -4.94 14.24
CA ASN A 71 7.94 -5.68 13.00
C ASN A 71 6.73 -5.17 12.22
N VAL A 72 6.93 -4.98 10.92
CA VAL A 72 5.90 -4.63 9.96
C VAL A 72 5.82 -5.73 8.91
N TYR A 73 4.62 -6.21 8.62
CA TYR A 73 4.34 -7.14 7.53
C TYR A 73 3.57 -6.41 6.45
N TYR A 74 3.93 -6.63 5.19
CA TYR A 74 3.37 -5.87 4.08
C TYR A 74 3.47 -6.63 2.75
N ASP A 75 2.58 -6.28 1.84
CA ASP A 75 2.52 -6.83 0.49
C ASP A 75 1.72 -5.91 -0.44
N LEU A 76 1.77 -6.22 -1.74
CA LEU A 76 0.83 -5.69 -2.73
C LEU A 76 -0.15 -6.80 -3.10
N SER A 77 -1.38 -6.44 -3.43
CA SER A 77 -2.41 -7.41 -3.82
C SER A 77 -3.25 -6.89 -4.99
N VAL A 78 -3.53 -7.79 -5.93
CA VAL A 78 -4.42 -7.56 -7.09
C VAL A 78 -5.50 -8.64 -7.17
N ILE A 79 -5.75 -9.35 -6.07
CA ILE A 79 -6.80 -10.37 -5.96
C ILE A 79 -8.16 -9.78 -6.35
N ASP A 80 -8.42 -8.55 -5.93
CA ASP A 80 -9.66 -7.80 -6.22
C ASP A 80 -9.62 -7.04 -7.56
N GLY A 81 -8.69 -7.42 -8.45
CA GLY A 81 -8.45 -6.78 -9.74
C GLY A 81 -7.37 -5.70 -9.69
N PHE A 82 -7.17 -5.04 -10.83
CA PHE A 82 -6.11 -4.06 -11.01
C PHE A 82 -6.70 -2.76 -11.56
N ASN A 83 -6.45 -1.64 -10.87
CA ASN A 83 -6.90 -0.31 -11.33
C ASN A 83 -5.77 0.69 -11.51
N VAL A 84 -4.82 0.75 -10.58
CA VAL A 84 -3.67 1.66 -10.65
C VAL A 84 -2.37 0.91 -10.36
N PRO A 85 -1.29 1.19 -11.11
CA PRO A 85 -0.01 0.60 -10.82
C PRO A 85 0.57 1.17 -9.51
N MET A 86 1.25 0.30 -8.75
CA MET A 86 1.90 0.66 -7.49
C MET A 86 3.34 0.16 -7.45
N LYS A 87 4.22 0.96 -6.86
CA LYS A 87 5.58 0.59 -6.50
C LYS A 87 5.79 0.90 -5.03
N LEU A 88 6.28 -0.07 -4.27
CA LEU A 88 6.56 0.10 -2.84
C LEU A 88 8.06 0.06 -2.62
N GLN A 89 8.59 1.04 -1.90
CA GLN A 89 9.92 0.98 -1.30
C GLN A 89 9.78 0.92 0.22
N ALA A 90 10.28 -0.16 0.83
CA ALA A 90 10.27 -0.38 2.27
C ALA A 90 11.52 0.21 2.96
N PRO A 91 11.50 0.39 4.30
CA PRO A 91 12.61 0.99 5.05
C PRO A 91 13.94 0.23 4.94
N ASP A 92 13.89 -1.08 4.74
CA ASP A 92 15.05 -1.95 4.61
C ASP A 92 15.60 -2.03 3.17
N GLY A 93 15.00 -1.29 2.23
CA GLY A 93 15.36 -1.28 0.82
C GLY A 93 14.64 -2.33 -0.02
N THR A 94 13.75 -3.15 0.56
CA THR A 94 12.86 -4.03 -0.21
C THR A 94 12.01 -3.21 -1.17
N TYR A 95 11.81 -3.74 -2.37
CA TYR A 95 11.12 -3.07 -3.45
C TYR A 95 10.13 -4.03 -4.12
N LEU A 96 8.87 -3.62 -4.23
CA LEU A 96 7.78 -4.41 -4.81
C LEU A 96 7.10 -3.62 -5.93
N GLU A 97 6.69 -4.30 -7.00
CA GLU A 97 5.91 -3.67 -8.07
C GLU A 97 4.65 -4.44 -8.44
N ALA A 98 3.58 -3.68 -8.69
CA ALA A 98 2.38 -4.11 -9.36
C ALA A 98 2.12 -3.15 -10.54
N LEU A 99 2.74 -3.39 -11.70
CA LEU A 99 2.67 -2.47 -12.86
C LEU A 99 1.62 -2.86 -13.91
N ASN A 100 1.04 -4.05 -13.78
CA ASN A 100 0.00 -4.57 -14.67
C ASN A 100 -0.64 -5.80 -14.00
N GLY A 101 -1.70 -6.37 -14.58
CA GLY A 101 -2.34 -7.59 -14.08
C GLY A 101 -1.43 -8.84 -13.97
N GLN A 102 -0.14 -8.75 -14.36
CA GLN A 102 0.87 -9.80 -14.15
C GLN A 102 1.72 -9.61 -12.88
N ALA A 103 1.44 -8.57 -12.07
CA ALA A 103 2.13 -8.16 -10.84
C ALA A 103 2.85 -9.31 -10.10
N PRO A 104 4.13 -9.59 -10.40
CA PRO A 104 4.82 -10.78 -9.89
C PRO A 104 5.14 -10.68 -8.41
N ASP A 105 5.20 -9.47 -7.86
CA ASP A 105 5.44 -9.19 -6.45
C ASP A 105 4.14 -9.05 -5.65
N ALA A 106 2.98 -9.18 -6.30
CA ALA A 106 1.68 -9.05 -5.66
C ALA A 106 1.00 -10.41 -5.47
N TYR A 107 0.13 -10.48 -4.48
CA TYR A 107 -0.85 -11.56 -4.38
C TYR A 107 -1.77 -11.56 -5.60
N LEU A 108 -1.77 -12.68 -6.33
CA LEU A 108 -2.70 -12.98 -7.41
C LEU A 108 -3.87 -13.86 -6.95
N PHE A 109 -3.71 -14.54 -5.80
CA PHE A 109 -4.72 -15.39 -5.17
C PHE A 109 -4.46 -15.49 -3.65
N PRO A 110 -5.49 -15.73 -2.79
CA PRO A 110 -5.41 -15.55 -1.34
C PRO A 110 -4.43 -16.41 -0.54
N THR A 111 -3.71 -17.35 -1.16
CA THR A 111 -2.84 -18.30 -0.47
C THR A 111 -1.41 -18.31 -1.01
N ASP A 112 -1.02 -17.27 -1.75
CA ASP A 112 0.36 -17.09 -2.19
C ASP A 112 1.20 -16.41 -1.11
N ASP A 113 1.40 -17.08 0.03
CA ASP A 113 2.11 -16.48 1.17
C ASP A 113 3.57 -16.12 0.89
N THR A 114 4.09 -16.50 -0.29
CA THR A 114 5.42 -16.09 -0.76
C THR A 114 5.52 -14.59 -1.06
N LYS A 115 4.38 -13.88 -1.13
CA LYS A 115 4.29 -12.43 -1.40
C LYS A 115 4.31 -11.57 -0.15
N THR A 116 4.14 -12.15 1.05
CA THR A 116 4.28 -11.39 2.29
C THR A 116 5.75 -11.07 2.55
N HIS A 117 6.04 -9.81 2.79
CA HIS A 117 7.35 -9.35 3.26
C HIS A 117 7.27 -8.91 4.73
N GLY A 118 8.35 -9.12 5.47
CA GLY A 118 8.51 -8.67 6.85
C GLY A 118 9.75 -7.78 6.96
N GLY A 119 9.63 -6.67 7.67
CA GLY A 119 10.73 -5.72 7.84
C GLY A 119 10.57 -4.83 9.07
N PRO A 120 11.52 -3.92 9.32
CA PRO A 120 11.46 -3.00 10.44
C PRO A 120 10.40 -1.92 10.21
N GLU A 121 9.92 -1.31 11.29
CA GLU A 121 9.22 -0.03 11.21
C GLU A 121 10.11 1.06 10.56
N GLY A 122 9.45 1.99 9.89
CA GLY A 122 10.10 3.14 9.27
C GLY A 122 9.23 3.74 8.17
N LYS A 123 9.88 4.50 7.28
CA LYS A 123 9.21 5.14 6.17
C LYS A 123 9.08 4.21 4.98
N PHE A 124 7.85 3.90 4.61
CA PHE A 124 7.47 3.30 3.35
C PHE A 124 7.19 4.40 2.33
N VAL A 125 7.54 4.18 1.07
CA VAL A 125 7.17 5.06 -0.05
C VAL A 125 6.35 4.26 -1.03
N LEU A 126 5.06 4.55 -1.13
CA LEU A 126 4.14 3.95 -2.10
C LEU A 126 3.93 4.93 -3.25
N THR A 127 4.41 4.59 -4.44
CA THR A 127 4.29 5.43 -5.63
C THR A 127 3.26 4.86 -6.59
N PHE A 128 2.33 5.71 -7.03
CA PHE A 128 1.41 5.43 -8.13
C PHE A 128 2.05 5.88 -9.45
N GLU A 129 2.52 4.94 -10.29
CA GLU A 129 3.18 5.25 -11.58
C GLU A 129 3.19 4.08 -12.57
N TYR A 130 3.19 4.38 -13.88
CA TYR A 130 3.39 3.40 -14.97
C TYR A 130 4.87 3.12 -15.24
#